data_AF-A0A817RVZ1-F1
#
_entry.id   AF-A0A817RVZ1-F1
#
_cell.length_a   1.000
_cell.length_b   1.000
_cell.length_c   1.000
_cell.angle_alpha   90.00
_cell.angle_beta   90.00
_cell.angle_gamma   90.00
#
_symmetry.space_group_name_H-M   'P 1'
#
loop_
_entity.id
_entity.type
_entity.pdbx_description
1 polymer ?
#
loop_
_entity_poly.entity_id
_entity_poly.type
_entity_poly.pdbx_seq_one_letter_code
_entity_poly.pdbx_strand_id
1 'polypeptide(L)'
;MHHPYTVSPDYWTLGIIIHEMVTGDAPYDRSYRLDTNTNETESFDYEYDYRSKSTIENDTSDFIRLSSKHYNMYLRIINGCASMNLKHVTRNCASIIRGLLQYNIEQRLGCGVRGALDIIEHSWFDQINFWTLYQQKYIAPFIPIRKYIITDQHQNETILKFTAKNQYENEFNEF
;
A
#
# COMPACT_ATOMS: atom_id res chain seq x y z
N MET A 1 24.83 -11.69 11.29
CA MET A 1 24.60 -11.09 9.96
C MET A 1 23.25 -10.38 10.01
N HIS A 2 23.21 -9.05 10.09
CA HIS A 2 21.98 -8.29 9.92
C HIS A 2 21.74 -8.14 8.42
N HIS A 3 20.75 -8.86 7.87
CA HIS A 3 20.21 -8.49 6.56
C HIS A 3 19.38 -7.22 6.75
N PRO A 4 19.71 -6.11 6.05
CA PRO A 4 19.01 -4.84 6.25
C PRO A 4 17.55 -4.90 5.79
N TYR A 5 17.18 -5.88 4.96
CA TYR A 5 15.81 -6.16 4.54
C TYR A 5 15.56 -7.67 4.47
N THR A 6 14.44 -8.11 5.05
CA THR A 6 13.94 -9.50 5.01
C THR A 6 12.64 -9.55 4.20
N VAL A 7 11.94 -10.68 4.18
CA VAL A 7 10.60 -10.82 3.57
C VAL A 7 9.48 -10.04 4.29
N SER A 8 9.78 -9.44 5.44
CA SER A 8 8.81 -8.75 6.30
C SER A 8 8.07 -7.56 5.65
N PRO A 9 8.71 -6.70 4.83
CA PRO A 9 8.01 -5.64 4.11
C PRO A 9 6.98 -6.15 3.11
N ASP A 10 7.19 -7.32 2.49
CA ASP A 10 6.25 -7.90 1.54
C ASP A 10 4.96 -8.34 2.24
N TYR A 11 5.07 -8.96 3.42
CA TYR A 11 3.90 -9.32 4.22
C TYR A 11 3.15 -8.11 4.76
N TRP A 12 3.86 -7.04 5.13
CA TRP A 12 3.20 -5.77 5.46
C TRP A 12 2.42 -5.22 4.27
N THR A 13 3.03 -5.22 3.08
CA THR A 13 2.40 -4.76 1.84
C THR A 13 1.17 -5.60 1.50
N LEU A 14 1.21 -6.91 1.71
CA LEU A 14 0.03 -7.77 1.59
C LEU A 14 -1.12 -7.30 2.52
N GLY A 15 -0.80 -6.91 3.76
CA GLY A 15 -1.78 -6.35 4.69
C GLY A 15 -2.39 -5.03 4.19
N ILE A 16 -1.58 -4.16 3.57
CA ILE A 16 -2.06 -2.91 2.94
C ILE A 16 -3.05 -3.22 1.82
N ILE A 17 -2.68 -4.13 0.92
CA ILE A 17 -3.48 -4.47 -0.26
C ILE A 17 -4.79 -5.14 0.18
N ILE A 18 -4.75 -6.08 1.14
CA ILE A 18 -5.96 -6.71 1.66
C ILE A 18 -6.88 -5.65 2.27
N HIS A 19 -6.35 -4.75 3.11
CA HIS A 19 -7.13 -3.66 3.68
C HIS A 19 -7.80 -2.82 2.58
N GLU A 20 -7.01 -2.32 1.64
CA GLU A 20 -7.50 -1.46 0.55
C GLU A 20 -8.57 -2.17 -0.30
N MET A 21 -8.38 -3.45 -0.63
CA MET A 21 -9.38 -4.21 -1.41
C MET A 21 -10.71 -4.37 -0.67
N VAL A 22 -10.70 -4.46 0.67
CA VAL A 22 -11.94 -4.69 1.46
C VAL A 22 -12.60 -3.41 1.95
N THR A 23 -11.86 -2.31 2.07
CA THR A 23 -12.39 -1.00 2.52
C THR A 23 -12.58 -0.01 1.38
N GLY A 24 -11.84 -0.18 0.27
CA GLY A 24 -11.70 0.78 -0.82
C GLY A 24 -10.51 1.74 -0.63
N ASP A 25 -9.89 1.74 0.56
CA ASP A 25 -9.04 2.84 1.02
C ASP A 25 -7.72 2.34 1.62
N ALA A 26 -6.63 3.04 1.33
CA ALA A 26 -5.35 2.73 1.96
C ALA A 26 -5.38 3.03 3.48
N PRO A 27 -4.88 2.13 4.34
CA PRO A 27 -4.99 2.27 5.80
C PRO A 27 -4.23 3.48 6.37
N TYR A 28 -3.20 3.96 5.66
CA TYR A 28 -2.36 5.09 6.06
C TYR A 28 -2.58 6.35 5.21
N ASP A 29 -3.56 6.35 4.29
CA ASP A 29 -4.00 7.56 3.62
C ASP A 29 -5.01 8.32 4.51
N ARG A 30 -4.99 9.64 4.45
CA ARG A 30 -5.84 10.56 5.23
C ARG A 30 -6.82 11.31 4.33
N SER A 31 -7.02 10.87 3.09
CA SER A 31 -7.94 11.54 2.16
C SER A 31 -9.43 11.28 2.46
N TYR A 32 -9.77 10.39 3.39
CA TYR A 32 -11.17 10.12 3.72
C TYR A 32 -11.82 11.20 4.58
N ARG A 33 -12.68 11.95 3.88
CA ARG A 33 -13.97 12.52 4.27
C ARG A 33 -14.07 12.83 5.76
N LEU A 34 -14.04 14.13 6.05
CA LEU A 34 -14.61 14.70 7.27
C LEU A 34 -16.08 14.28 7.37
N ASP A 35 -16.35 13.12 7.99
CA ASP A 35 -17.66 12.86 8.54
C ASP A 35 -17.77 13.74 9.79
N THR A 36 -18.34 14.93 9.62
CA THR A 36 -18.45 15.99 10.63
C THR A 36 -19.35 15.65 11.82
N ASN A 37 -19.67 14.37 12.09
CA ASN A 37 -20.71 13.99 13.05
C ASN A 37 -20.38 12.82 13.99
N THR A 38 -19.11 12.66 14.38
CA THR A 38 -18.79 11.86 15.57
C THR A 38 -17.80 12.60 16.46
N ASN A 39 -18.34 13.31 17.45
CA ASN A 39 -17.62 13.74 18.63
C ASN A 39 -17.22 12.50 19.43
N GLU A 40 -16.09 11.87 19.09
CA GLU A 40 -15.32 10.94 19.94
C GLU A 40 -14.32 10.19 19.05
N THR A 41 -13.07 10.66 18.96
CA THR A 41 -11.85 9.90 19.32
C THR A 41 -10.59 10.65 18.86
N GLU A 42 -9.99 11.34 19.85
CA GLU A 42 -8.57 11.63 20.03
C GLU A 42 -7.71 11.93 18.79
N SER A 43 -7.68 13.22 18.46
CA SER A 43 -6.65 13.90 17.68
C SER A 43 -5.23 13.52 18.12
N PHE A 44 -4.61 12.58 17.41
CA PHE A 44 -3.15 12.55 17.25
C PHE A 44 -2.76 13.49 16.10
N ASP A 45 -3.22 14.74 16.19
CA ASP A 45 -2.96 15.79 15.21
C ASP A 45 -1.61 16.46 15.51
N TYR A 46 -0.53 15.89 15.01
CA TYR A 46 0.62 16.72 14.62
C TYR A 46 0.29 17.36 13.27
N GLU A 47 -0.62 18.33 13.28
CA GLU A 47 -0.73 19.27 12.17
C GLU A 47 0.52 20.14 12.20
N TYR A 48 1.55 19.74 11.44
CA TYR A 48 2.70 20.61 11.20
C TYR A 48 2.22 21.79 10.35
N ASP A 49 1.87 22.89 11.02
CA ASP A 49 1.35 24.11 10.41
C ASP A 49 2.42 24.79 9.55
N TYR A 50 2.50 24.38 8.28
CA TYR A 50 3.31 25.05 7.27
C TYR A 50 2.67 26.36 6.78
N ARG A 51 1.43 26.66 7.22
CA ARG A 51 0.66 27.82 6.78
C ARG A 51 1.20 29.14 7.35
N SER A 52 2.02 29.07 8.40
CA SER A 52 2.61 30.25 9.03
C SER A 52 3.81 30.87 8.28
N LYS A 53 4.24 30.36 7.11
CA LYS A 53 5.47 30.86 6.46
C LYS A 53 5.56 30.98 4.93
N SER A 54 4.48 30.98 4.13
CA SER A 54 4.67 31.29 2.69
C SER A 54 3.59 32.17 2.07
N THR A 55 4.03 33.37 1.66
CA THR A 55 3.36 34.29 0.72
C THR A 55 3.87 34.02 -0.71
N ILE A 56 3.92 32.76 -1.14
CA ILE A 56 4.58 32.37 -2.41
C ILE A 56 3.64 31.57 -3.30
N GLU A 57 3.73 31.87 -4.61
CA GLU A 57 2.91 31.46 -5.74
C GLU A 57 2.49 29.97 -5.79
N ASN A 58 1.30 29.76 -6.39
CA ASN A 58 0.45 28.58 -6.34
C ASN A 58 1.15 27.23 -6.65
N ASP A 59 2.16 27.20 -7.51
CA ASP A 59 2.84 25.95 -7.92
C ASP A 59 3.73 25.36 -6.83
N THR A 60 4.37 26.22 -6.01
CA THR A 60 5.19 25.77 -4.88
C THR A 60 4.33 25.19 -3.76
N SER A 61 3.09 25.68 -3.64
CA SER A 61 2.15 25.27 -2.59
C SER A 61 1.73 23.80 -2.74
N ASP A 62 1.59 23.30 -3.98
CA ASP A 62 1.20 21.92 -4.25
C ASP A 62 2.33 20.94 -3.99
N PHE A 63 3.57 21.30 -4.33
CA PHE A 63 4.75 20.49 -3.98
C PHE A 63 4.94 20.40 -2.47
N ILE A 64 4.83 21.52 -1.75
CA ILE A 64 4.90 21.57 -0.28
C ILE A 64 3.79 20.71 0.32
N ARG A 65 2.56 20.84 -0.17
CA ARG A 65 1.40 20.05 0.26
C ARG A 65 1.59 18.56 0.02
N LEU A 66 2.14 18.16 -1.14
CA LEU A 66 2.44 16.78 -1.47
C LEU A 66 3.56 16.21 -0.59
N SER A 67 4.61 16.98 -0.34
CA SER A 67 5.70 16.62 0.58
C SER A 67 5.16 16.42 2.01
N SER A 68 4.28 17.30 2.47
CA SER A 68 3.63 17.17 3.78
C SER A 68 2.71 15.94 3.86
N LYS A 69 1.99 15.59 2.79
CA LYS A 69 1.14 14.38 2.75
C LYS A 69 1.96 13.10 2.90
N HIS A 70 3.02 12.95 2.10
CA HIS A 70 3.89 11.77 2.18
C HIS A 70 4.57 11.64 3.55
N TYR A 71 5.01 12.77 4.13
CA TYR A 71 5.58 12.79 5.46
C TYR A 71 4.60 12.33 6.55
N ASN A 72 3.35 12.82 6.50
CA ASN A 72 2.32 12.40 7.44
C ASN A 72 1.95 10.92 7.29
N MET A 73 1.89 10.40 6.06
CA MET A 73 1.71 8.96 5.81
C MET A 73 2.82 8.15 6.47
N TYR A 74 4.08 8.56 6.29
CA TYR A 74 5.23 7.92 6.92
C TYR A 74 5.16 7.94 8.46
N LEU A 75 4.82 9.07 9.06
CA LEU A 75 4.64 9.16 10.52
C LEU A 75 3.56 8.19 11.02
N ARG A 76 2.46 8.03 10.29
CA ARG A 76 1.40 7.08 10.67
C ARG A 76 1.85 5.63 10.56
N ILE A 77 2.65 5.29 9.55
CA ILE A 77 3.26 3.96 9.40
C ILE A 77 4.15 3.65 10.60
N ILE A 78 5.03 4.59 10.99
CA ILE A 78 5.92 4.42 12.15
C ILE A 78 5.14 4.28 13.45
N ASN A 79 4.12 5.10 13.63
CA ASN A 79 3.33 5.10 14.86
C ASN A 79 2.32 3.95 14.91
N GLY A 80 2.26 3.08 13.88
CA GLY A 80 1.26 2.00 13.80
C GLY A 80 -0.18 2.51 13.72
N CYS A 81 -0.38 3.79 13.38
CA CYS A 81 -1.67 4.46 13.36
C CYS A 81 -2.41 4.19 12.04
N ALA A 82 -2.73 2.92 11.79
CA ALA A 82 -3.62 2.53 10.71
C ALA A 82 -5.04 3.00 11.03
N SER A 83 -5.72 3.60 10.05
CA SER A 83 -7.15 3.92 10.17
C SER A 83 -7.91 2.62 10.02
N MET A 84 -7.96 1.82 11.10
CA MET A 84 -8.63 0.53 11.10
C MET A 84 -10.14 0.71 11.28
N ASN A 85 -10.82 1.38 10.33
CA ASN A 85 -12.27 1.37 10.28
C ASN A 85 -12.77 0.04 9.68
N LEU A 86 -12.55 -1.03 10.43
CA LEU A 86 -12.87 -2.41 10.04
C LEU A 86 -14.27 -2.83 10.52
N LYS A 87 -15.18 -1.87 10.76
CA LYS A 87 -16.52 -2.15 11.31
C LYS A 87 -17.39 -2.99 10.38
N HIS A 88 -17.14 -2.91 9.08
CA HIS A 88 -17.93 -3.61 8.06
C HIS A 88 -17.29 -4.90 7.54
N VAL A 89 -16.09 -5.28 8.03
CA VAL A 89 -15.42 -6.51 7.59
C VAL A 89 -15.61 -7.64 8.60
N THR A 90 -15.46 -8.88 8.14
CA THR A 90 -15.58 -10.06 9.01
C THR A 90 -14.48 -10.10 10.06
N ARG A 91 -14.73 -10.75 11.21
CA ARG A 91 -13.73 -10.91 12.27
C ARG A 91 -12.44 -11.56 11.77
N ASN A 92 -12.56 -12.58 10.91
CA ASN A 92 -11.38 -13.27 10.34
C ASN A 92 -10.60 -12.35 9.41
N CYS A 93 -11.27 -11.52 8.60
CA CYS A 93 -10.62 -10.52 7.75
C CYS A 93 -9.87 -9.48 8.59
N ALA A 94 -10.52 -8.95 9.63
CA ALA A 94 -9.87 -8.00 10.52
C ALA A 94 -8.70 -8.62 11.30
N SER A 95 -8.76 -9.91 11.62
CA SER A 95 -7.68 -10.65 12.28
C SER A 95 -6.44 -10.78 11.38
N ILE A 96 -6.61 -11.21 10.12
CA ILE A 96 -5.48 -11.34 9.18
C ILE A 96 -4.81 -10.00 8.92
N ILE A 97 -5.60 -8.92 8.72
CA ILE A 97 -5.08 -7.57 8.49
C ILE A 97 -4.24 -7.11 9.70
N ARG A 98 -4.73 -7.31 10.93
CA ARG A 98 -3.97 -6.96 12.14
C ARG A 98 -2.68 -7.76 12.28
N GLY A 99 -2.71 -9.06 11.94
CA GLY A 99 -1.52 -9.91 11.98
C GLY A 99 -0.44 -9.47 10.97
N LEU A 100 -0.85 -9.05 9.77
CA LEU A 100 0.07 -8.58 8.72
C LEU A 100 0.58 -7.16 8.96
N LEU A 101 -0.26 -6.27 9.50
CA LEU A 101 0.07 -4.87 9.81
C LEU A 101 0.65 -4.69 11.22
N GLN A 102 1.42 -5.68 11.68
CA GLN A 102 2.05 -5.62 12.99
C GLN A 102 3.39 -4.88 12.93
N TYR A 103 3.52 -3.84 13.76
CA TYR A 103 4.72 -2.98 13.78
C TYR A 103 5.96 -3.79 14.15
N ASN A 104 5.87 -4.61 15.20
CA ASN A 104 6.94 -5.54 15.57
C ASN A 104 7.03 -6.70 14.56
N ILE A 105 8.19 -6.84 13.92
CA ILE A 105 8.47 -7.87 12.92
C ILE A 105 8.27 -9.28 13.48
N GLU A 106 8.68 -9.54 14.72
CA GLU A 106 8.60 -10.88 15.32
C GLU A 106 7.15 -11.34 15.57
N GLN A 107 6.25 -10.37 15.68
CA GLN A 107 4.81 -10.60 15.87
C GLN A 107 4.04 -10.51 14.55
N ARG A 108 4.71 -10.13 13.45
CA ARG A 108 4.10 -10.02 12.13
C ARG A 108 3.90 -11.40 11.53
N LEU A 109 2.67 -11.64 11.08
CA LEU A 109 2.32 -12.88 10.40
C LEU A 109 3.18 -13.05 9.14
N GLY A 110 3.72 -14.25 8.92
CA GLY A 110 4.69 -14.50 7.85
C GLY A 110 6.16 -14.37 8.27
N CYS A 111 6.46 -13.70 9.38
CA CYS A 111 7.83 -13.48 9.87
C CYS A 111 8.26 -14.42 11.00
N GLY A 112 7.34 -15.25 11.50
CA GLY A 112 7.62 -16.30 12.47
C GLY A 112 8.33 -17.51 11.85
N VAL A 113 8.60 -18.52 12.68
CA VAL A 113 9.33 -19.74 12.28
C VAL A 113 8.65 -20.48 11.11
N ARG A 114 7.32 -20.44 11.04
CA ARG A 114 6.52 -21.13 10.01
C ARG A 114 6.37 -20.30 8.73
N GLY A 115 6.85 -19.05 8.72
CA GLY A 115 6.85 -18.20 7.55
C GLY A 115 5.45 -18.00 6.96
N ALA A 116 5.36 -18.09 5.62
CA ALA A 116 4.11 -17.95 4.87
C ALA A 116 3.01 -18.95 5.28
N LEU A 117 3.35 -20.08 5.90
CA LEU A 117 2.36 -21.08 6.31
C LEU A 117 1.36 -20.52 7.32
N ASP A 118 1.80 -19.63 8.22
CA ASP A 118 0.92 -18.98 9.19
C ASP A 118 -0.13 -18.07 8.51
N ILE A 119 0.18 -17.55 7.32
CA ILE A 119 -0.76 -16.76 6.51
C ILE A 119 -1.72 -17.69 5.79
N ILE A 120 -1.19 -18.73 5.13
CA ILE A 120 -1.97 -19.69 4.33
C ILE A 120 -3.01 -20.43 5.19
N GLU A 121 -2.65 -20.79 6.42
CA GLU A 121 -3.53 -21.51 7.36
C GLU A 121 -4.42 -20.58 8.21
N HIS A 122 -4.33 -19.26 8.05
CA HIS A 122 -5.18 -18.35 8.81
C HIS A 122 -6.65 -18.54 8.41
N SER A 123 -7.58 -18.53 9.38
CA SER A 123 -9.03 -18.79 9.16
C SER A 123 -9.77 -17.84 8.21
N TRP A 124 -9.07 -16.85 7.66
CA TRP A 124 -9.61 -16.01 6.59
C TRP A 124 -9.51 -16.70 5.22
N PHE A 125 -8.53 -17.60 5.07
CA PHE A 125 -8.27 -18.36 3.86
C PHE A 125 -8.84 -19.80 3.90
N ASP A 126 -9.61 -20.19 4.92
CA ASP A 126 -10.17 -21.55 5.07
C ASP A 126 -10.97 -22.04 3.86
N GLN A 127 -11.61 -21.11 3.13
CA GLN A 127 -12.43 -21.42 1.95
C GLN A 127 -11.58 -21.57 0.67
N ILE A 128 -10.28 -21.26 0.72
CA ILE A 128 -9.39 -21.26 -0.43
C ILE A 128 -8.57 -22.54 -0.43
N ASN A 129 -8.86 -23.41 -1.39
CA ASN A 129 -7.93 -24.48 -1.78
C ASN A 129 -6.76 -23.88 -2.59
N PHE A 130 -5.62 -23.67 -1.93
CA PHE A 130 -4.43 -23.06 -2.55
C PHE A 130 -3.83 -23.87 -3.71
N TRP A 131 -3.98 -25.21 -3.70
CA TRP A 131 -3.52 -26.05 -4.82
C TRP A 131 -4.35 -25.81 -6.08
N THR A 132 -5.66 -25.68 -5.93
CA THR A 132 -6.59 -25.36 -7.02
C THR A 132 -6.36 -23.95 -7.56
N LEU A 133 -6.03 -23.01 -6.66
CA LEU A 133 -5.66 -21.63 -7.01
C LEU A 133 -4.38 -21.60 -7.83
N TYR A 134 -3.34 -22.31 -7.37
CA TYR A 134 -2.07 -22.43 -8.09
C TYR A 134 -2.24 -22.99 -9.51
N GLN A 135 -3.15 -23.96 -9.68
CA GLN A 135 -3.50 -24.54 -10.99
C GLN A 135 -4.38 -23.64 -11.86
N GLN A 136 -4.74 -22.43 -11.40
CA GLN A 136 -5.61 -21.48 -12.11
C GLN A 136 -6.99 -22.06 -12.47
N LYS A 137 -7.55 -22.89 -11.57
CA LYS A 137 -8.84 -23.58 -11.80
C LYS A 137 -10.05 -22.87 -11.19
N TYR A 138 -9.86 -21.82 -10.40
CA TYR A 138 -10.97 -20.99 -9.96
C TYR A 138 -11.49 -20.13 -11.10
N ILE A 139 -12.81 -19.93 -11.14
CA ILE A 139 -13.42 -18.89 -11.96
C ILE A 139 -13.14 -17.55 -11.27
N ALA A 140 -12.50 -16.62 -11.98
CA ALA A 140 -12.23 -15.29 -11.44
C ALA A 140 -13.56 -14.55 -11.19
N PRO A 141 -13.71 -13.82 -10.06
CA PRO A 141 -14.94 -13.09 -9.74
C PRO A 141 -15.22 -11.94 -10.72
N PHE A 142 -14.18 -11.42 -11.37
CA PHE A 142 -14.27 -10.41 -12.40
C PHE A 142 -13.41 -10.81 -13.60
N ILE A 143 -14.02 -10.83 -14.80
CA ILE A 143 -13.34 -11.04 -16.06
C ILE A 143 -13.43 -9.72 -16.85
N PRO A 144 -12.31 -9.01 -17.05
CA PRO A 144 -12.33 -7.71 -17.72
C PRO A 144 -12.80 -7.84 -19.17
N ILE A 145 -13.75 -7.01 -19.57
CA ILE A 145 -14.24 -6.95 -20.95
C ILE A 145 -13.30 -6.06 -21.76
N ARG A 146 -12.55 -6.66 -22.69
CA ARG A 146 -11.73 -5.89 -23.63
C ARG A 146 -12.62 -5.31 -24.72
N LYS A 147 -13.03 -4.04 -24.60
CA LYS A 147 -13.99 -3.46 -25.55
C LYS A 147 -13.39 -3.22 -26.94
N TYR A 148 -12.17 -2.70 -27.12
CA TYR A 148 -11.50 -2.59 -28.44
C TYR A 148 -9.97 -2.45 -28.27
N ILE A 149 -9.23 -2.67 -29.36
CA ILE A 149 -7.77 -2.49 -29.48
C ILE A 149 -7.38 -1.09 -28.99
N ILE A 150 -6.50 -1.03 -28.00
CA ILE A 150 -5.68 0.12 -27.56
C ILE A 150 -6.20 1.47 -28.09
N THR A 151 -7.25 2.02 -27.48
CA THR A 151 -7.33 3.48 -27.38
C THR A 151 -6.48 3.82 -26.18
N ASP A 152 -5.17 3.87 -26.42
CA ASP A 152 -4.22 4.37 -25.43
C ASP A 152 -4.76 5.72 -24.99
N GLN A 153 -5.03 5.87 -23.70
CA GLN A 153 -5.38 7.18 -23.19
C GLN A 153 -4.18 8.06 -23.48
N HIS A 154 -4.38 9.13 -24.24
CA HIS A 154 -3.35 10.06 -24.72
C HIS A 154 -2.40 10.46 -23.57
N GLN A 155 -1.38 9.64 -23.32
CA GLN A 155 -0.19 10.07 -22.62
C GLN A 155 0.56 10.95 -23.61
N ASN A 156 1.13 12.05 -23.12
CA ASN A 156 1.97 12.89 -23.97
C ASN A 156 3.10 12.03 -24.54
N GLU A 157 2.99 11.70 -25.83
CA GLU A 157 3.94 10.83 -26.49
C GLU A 157 5.33 11.48 -26.41
N THR A 158 6.24 10.80 -25.73
CA THR A 158 7.64 11.24 -25.66
C THR A 158 8.40 10.50 -26.74
N ILE A 159 9.02 11.24 -27.66
CA ILE A 159 9.86 10.66 -28.70
C ILE A 159 11.06 9.99 -28.03
N LEU A 160 11.23 8.69 -28.27
CA LEU A 160 12.40 7.93 -27.84
C LEU A 160 13.64 8.48 -28.55
N LYS A 161 14.55 9.09 -27.78
CA LYS A 161 15.80 9.64 -28.28
C LYS A 161 16.87 8.57 -28.25
N PHE A 162 17.41 8.22 -29.40
CA PHE A 162 18.59 7.39 -29.51
C PHE A 162 19.83 8.27 -29.59
N THR A 163 20.88 7.89 -28.87
CA THR A 163 22.17 8.55 -28.96
C THR A 163 23.15 7.70 -29.75
N ALA A 164 24.06 8.32 -30.49
CA ALA A 164 25.00 7.61 -31.34
C ALA A 164 26.14 6.90 -30.56
N LYS A 165 26.35 7.26 -29.29
CA LYS A 165 27.42 6.73 -28.45
C LYS A 165 26.84 6.06 -27.21
N ASN A 166 27.33 4.86 -26.88
CA ASN A 166 27.00 4.21 -25.62
C ASN A 166 27.40 5.09 -24.43
N GLN A 167 26.43 5.46 -23.60
CA GLN A 167 26.64 6.41 -22.49
C GLN A 167 27.13 5.72 -21.22
N TYR A 168 26.80 4.44 -21.05
CA TYR A 168 26.91 3.73 -19.77
C TYR A 168 27.35 2.27 -19.97
N GLU A 169 28.31 2.05 -20.87
CA GLU A 169 28.76 0.71 -21.25
C GLU A 169 29.28 -0.10 -20.05
N ASN A 170 29.99 0.56 -19.14
CA ASN A 170 30.56 -0.09 -17.96
C ASN A 170 29.48 -0.43 -16.92
N GLU A 171 28.48 0.43 -16.77
CA GLU A 171 27.41 0.29 -15.78
C GLU A 171 26.39 -0.78 -16.17
N PHE A 172 26.20 -1.02 -17.47
CA PHE A 172 25.23 -2.00 -17.98
C PHE A 172 25.88 -3.19 -18.70
N ASN A 173 27.17 -3.47 -18.46
CA ASN A 173 27.87 -4.59 -19.11
C ASN A 173 27.31 -5.97 -18.71
N GLU A 174 26.64 -6.06 -17.55
CA GLU A 174 26.02 -7.29 -17.03
C GLU A 174 24.49 -7.31 -17.17
N PHE A 175 23.91 -6.29 -17.82
CA PHE A 175 22.47 -6.22 -18.08
C PHE A 175 22.08 -7.07 -19.30
#